data_AF-A0A379W860-F1
#
_entry.id   AF-A0A379W860-F1
#
_cell.length_a   1.000
_cell.length_b   1.000
_cell.length_c   1.000
_cell.angle_alpha   90.00
_cell.angle_beta   90.00
_cell.angle_gamma   90.00
#
_symmetry.space_group_name_H-M   'P 1'
#
loop_
_entity.id
_entity.type
_entity.pdbx_description
1 polymer ?
#
loop_
_entity_poly.entity_id
_entity_poly.type
_entity_poly.pdbx_seq_one_letter_code
_entity_poly.pdbx_strand_id
1 'polypeptide(L)' 'MIDIADLQNLRPGATIPVTLTRSDGSKETVPCRCRIDTATELTYYQNDGILHYVIRNMLN' A
#
# COMPACT_ATOMS: atom_id res chain seq x y z
N MET A 1 -4.57 -12.65 11.65
CA MET A 1 -4.22 -12.39 10.24
C MET A 1 -4.70 -11.00 9.88
N ILE A 2 -3.94 -10.26 9.07
CA ILE A 2 -4.31 -8.92 8.61
C ILE A 2 -4.29 -8.94 7.10
N ASP A 3 -5.44 -8.65 6.49
CA ASP A 3 -5.60 -8.59 5.04
C ASP A 3 -5.83 -7.13 4.63
N ILE A 4 -5.13 -6.69 3.57
CA ILE A 4 -5.23 -5.33 3.02
C ILE A 4 -5.69 -5.45 1.57
N ALA A 5 -6.89 -4.96 1.27
CA ALA A 5 -7.42 -5.02 -0.10
C ALA A 5 -7.08 -3.73 -0.89
N ASP A 6 -7.42 -3.75 -2.18
CA ASP A 6 -7.40 -2.58 -3.07
C ASP A 6 -6.02 -1.92 -3.31
N LEU A 7 -4.93 -2.65 -3.07
CA LEU A 7 -3.56 -2.15 -3.29
C LEU A 7 -3.21 -1.88 -4.77
N GLN A 8 -3.99 -2.42 -5.73
CA GLN A 8 -3.70 -2.29 -7.17
C GLN A 8 -4.03 -0.91 -7.75
N ASN A 9 -4.97 -0.18 -7.14
CA ASN A 9 -5.48 1.10 -7.66
C ASN A 9 -5.37 2.21 -6.60
N LEU A 10 -4.24 2.25 -5.90
CA LEU A 10 -3.99 3.23 -4.85
C LEU A 10 -3.91 4.66 -5.39
N ARG A 11 -4.45 5.59 -4.61
CA ARG A 11 -4.25 7.04 -4.76
C ARG A 11 -3.54 7.55 -3.51
N PRO A 12 -2.78 8.66 -3.61
CA PRO A 12 -2.18 9.25 -2.43
C PRO A 12 -3.22 9.57 -1.35
N GLY A 13 -2.94 9.16 -0.10
CA GLY A 13 -3.82 9.34 1.06
C GLY A 13 -5.12 8.53 1.02
N ALA A 14 -5.26 7.53 0.15
CA ALA A 14 -6.48 6.74 0.02
C ALA A 14 -6.85 6.02 1.33
N THR A 15 -8.15 5.96 1.62
CA THR A 15 -8.70 5.08 2.65
C THR A 15 -8.91 3.69 2.07
N ILE A 16 -8.31 2.67 2.69
CA ILE A 16 -8.36 1.27 2.26
C ILE A 16 -9.00 0.39 3.35
N PRO A 17 -9.75 -0.66 2.98
CA PRO A 17 -10.30 -1.59 3.95
C PRO A 17 -9.20 -2.55 4.44
N VAL A 18 -9.11 -2.70 5.77
CA VAL A 18 -8.21 -3.65 6.42
C VAL A 18 -9.04 -4.64 7.23
N THR A 19 -8.92 -5.93 6.91
CA THR A 19 -9.62 -7.00 7.63
C THR A 19 -8.71 -7.63 8.66
N LEU A 20 -9.14 -7.60 9.93
CA LEU A 20 -8.52 -8.31 11.03
C LEU A 20 -9.25 -9.64 11.23
N THR A 21 -8.54 -10.75 11.14
CA THR A 21 -9.04 -12.07 11.59
C THR A 21 -8.40 -12.43 12.93
N ARG A 22 -9.22 -12.53 13.98
CA ARG A 22 -8.81 -12.90 15.35
C ARG A 22 -8.56 -14.41 15.48
N SER A 23 -7.96 -14.84 16.59
CA SER A 23 -7.66 -16.26 16.85
C SER A 23 -8.90 -17.14 16.97
N ASP A 24 -10.04 -16.57 17.35
CA ASP A 24 -11.35 -17.25 17.44
C ASP A 24 -12.08 -17.34 16.09
N GLY A 25 -11.47 -16.84 15.01
CA GLY A 25 -12.05 -16.81 13.67
C GLY A 25 -12.96 -15.61 13.41
N SER A 26 -13.26 -14.77 14.40
CA SER A 26 -14.04 -13.55 14.18
C SER A 26 -13.28 -12.57 13.28
N LYS A 27 -14.04 -11.86 12.42
CA LYS A 27 -13.51 -10.93 11.44
C LYS A 27 -14.09 -9.53 11.64
N GLU A 28 -13.23 -8.54 11.49
CA GLU A 28 -13.61 -7.13 11.53
C GLU A 28 -12.89 -6.39 10.39
N THR A 29 -13.62 -5.57 9.64
CA THR A 29 -13.03 -4.71 8.61
C THR A 29 -13.11 -3.27 9.07
N VAL A 30 -11.95 -2.60 9.11
CA VAL A 30 -11.82 -1.20 9.49
C VAL A 30 -11.25 -0.38 8.34
N PRO A 31 -11.74 0.86 8.12
CA PRO A 31 -11.12 1.76 7.16
C PRO A 31 -9.80 2.32 7.72
N CYS A 32 -8.72 2.21 6.96
CA CYS A 32 -7.42 2.76 7.31
C CYS A 32 -6.92 3.73 6.24
N ARG A 33 -6.29 4.83 6.65
CA ARG A 33 -5.62 5.74 5.72
C ARG A 33 -4.27 5.16 5.28
N CYS A 34 -4.09 4.93 3.99
CA CYS A 34 -2.79 4.60 3.40
C CYS A 34 -1.87 5.83 3.49
N ARG A 35 -0.62 5.63 3.94
CA ARG A 35 0.39 6.71 4.14
C ARG A 35 1.37 6.85 2.98
N ILE A 36 0.99 6.38 1.80
CA ILE A 36 1.53 6.90 0.55
C ILE A 36 0.83 8.25 0.37
N ASP A 37 1.44 9.33 0.84
CA ASP A 37 0.83 10.66 0.94
C ASP A 37 1.07 11.51 -0.33
N THR A 38 2.08 11.16 -1.14
CA THR A 38 2.43 11.89 -2.37
C THR A 38 2.42 11.00 -3.61
N ALA A 39 2.30 11.63 -4.79
CA ALA A 39 2.46 10.95 -6.07
C ALA A 39 3.87 10.34 -6.23
N THR A 40 4.90 11.02 -5.70
CA THR A 40 6.29 10.54 -5.74
C THR A 40 6.46 9.24 -4.96
N GLU A 41 5.90 9.15 -3.75
CA GLU A 41 5.91 7.92 -2.95
C GLU A 41 5.16 6.78 -3.63
N LEU A 42 4.04 7.08 -4.29
CA LEU A 42 3.29 6.08 -5.06
C LEU A 42 4.13 5.51 -6.22
N THR A 43 4.84 6.38 -6.94
CA THR A 43 5.77 5.97 -8.00
C THR A 43 6.86 5.06 -7.45
N TYR A 44 7.43 5.38 -6.28
CA TYR A 44 8.43 4.53 -5.63
C TYR A 44 7.84 3.18 -5.23
N TYR A 45 6.65 3.15 -4.63
CA TYR A 45 5.95 1.92 -4.27
C TYR A 45 5.72 1.02 -5.49
N GLN A 46 5.23 1.58 -6.60
CA GLN A 46 5.01 0.87 -7.87
C GLN A 46 6.31 0.34 -8.51
N ASN A 47 7.45 0.86 -8.10
CA ASN A 47 8.77 0.47 -8.59
C ASN A 47 9.53 -0.42 -7.59
N ASP A 48 8.86 -1.06 -6.63
CA ASP A 48 9.49 -1.88 -5.58
C ASP A 48 10.41 -1.10 -4.64
N GLY A 49 10.27 0.22 -4.59
CA GLY A 49 11.01 1.12 -3.71
C GLY A 49 11.87 2.15 -4.45
N ILE A 50 12.30 3.16 -3.69
CA ILE A 50 13.08 4.30 -4.23
C ILE A 50 14.40 3.85 -4.87
N LEU A 51 15.10 2.90 -4.27
CA LEU A 51 16.39 2.43 -4.77
C LEU A 51 16.24 1.77 -6.16
N HIS A 52 15.23 0.92 -6.32
CA HIS A 52 14.95 0.25 -7.59
C HIS A 52 14.55 1.26 -8.67
N TYR A 53 13.68 2.22 -8.34
CA TYR A 53 13.32 3.32 -9.23
C TYR A 53 14.54 4.11 -9.72
N VAL A 54 15.42 4.53 -8.79
CA VAL A 54 16.60 5.34 -9.13
C VAL A 54 17.60 4.55 -9.99
N ILE A 55 17.92 3.30 -9.64
CA ILE A 55 18.85 2.49 -10.41
C ILE A 55 18.34 2.27 -11.84
N ARG A 56 17.04 1.95 -12.01
CA ARG A 56 16.43 1.82 -13.34
C ARG A 56 16.57 3.12 -14.14
N ASN A 57 16.32 4.27 -13.53
CA ASN A 57 16.46 5.57 -14.20
C ASN A 57 17.91 5.97 -14.51
N MET A 58 18.90 5.48 -13.77
CA MET A 58 20.32 5.77 -14.02
C MET A 58 20.94 4.88 -15.11
N LEU A 59 20.40 3.67 -15.28
CA LEU A 59 20.85 2.71 -16.30
C LEU A 59 20.13 2.86 -17.64
N ASN A 60 19.13 3.75 -17.70
CA ASN A 60 18.40 4.13 -18.90
C ASN A 60 19.04 5.31 -19.62
#